data_AF-X1S533-F1
#
_entry.id   AF-X1S533-F1
#
_cell.length_a   1.000
_cell.length_b   1.000
_cell.length_c   1.000
_cell.angle_alpha   90.00
_cell.angle_beta   90.00
_cell.angle_gamma   90.00
#
_symmetry.space_group_name_H-M   'P 1'
#
loop_
_entity.id
_entity.type
_entity.pdbx_description
1 polymer ?
#
loop_
_entity_poly.entity_id
_entity_poly.type
_entity_poly.pdbx_seq_one_letter_code
_entity_poly.pdbx_strand_id
1 'polypeptide(L)'
;MGTAGTRQYKINWLIGHISAAMKAGRIVDKEKLIGAFCIDLASSRKTAKEILRDLELAGRIKVLGNEIWTSEYYDLDDNLNIKHK
;
A
#
# COMPACT_ATOMS: atom_id res chain seq x y z
N MET A 1 15.69 20.12 6.52
CA MET A 1 14.50 20.42 5.69
C MET A 1 14.18 19.18 4.86
N GLY A 2 13.16 18.41 5.22
CA GLY A 2 12.63 17.35 4.36
C GLY A 2 11.49 17.93 3.55
N THR A 3 11.70 18.15 2.25
CA THR A 3 10.71 18.79 1.37
C THR A 3 9.47 17.91 1.23
N ALA A 4 8.28 18.51 1.32
CA ALA A 4 6.99 17.84 1.15
C ALA A 4 6.93 17.01 -0.16
N GLY A 5 7.66 17.42 -1.21
CA GLY A 5 7.81 16.67 -2.46
C GLY A 5 8.43 15.28 -2.30
N THR A 6 9.34 15.08 -1.36
CA THR A 6 9.98 13.78 -1.13
C THR A 6 9.02 12.77 -0.50
N ARG A 7 8.12 13.23 0.39
CA ARG A 7 7.07 12.37 0.97
C ARG A 7 6.01 12.03 -0.07
N GLN A 8 5.54 13.02 -0.82
CA GLN A 8 4.54 12.81 -1.86
C GLN A 8 5.04 11.84 -2.94
N TYR A 9 6.32 11.95 -3.34
CA TYR A 9 6.95 11.02 -4.28
C TYR A 9 6.91 9.57 -3.78
N LYS A 10 7.25 9.34 -2.51
CA LYS A 10 7.20 8.00 -1.86
C LYS A 10 5.78 7.43 -1.82
N ILE A 11 4.79 8.29 -1.52
CA ILE A 11 3.38 7.91 -1.54
C ILE A 11 2.97 7.50 -2.96
N ASN A 12 3.28 8.32 -3.96
CA ASN A 12 2.94 8.05 -5.36
C ASN A 12 3.60 6.75 -5.87
N TRP A 13 4.84 6.49 -5.46
CA TRP A 13 5.55 5.25 -5.81
C TRP A 13 4.82 4.01 -5.26
N LEU A 14 4.41 4.04 -3.99
CA LEU A 14 3.67 2.93 -3.36
C LEU A 14 2.31 2.71 -4.03
N ILE A 15 1.55 3.78 -4.22
CA ILE A 15 0.25 3.70 -4.90
C ILE A 15 0.43 3.14 -6.32
N GLY A 16 1.41 3.63 -7.07
CA GLY A 16 1.68 3.16 -8.43
C GLY A 16 1.98 1.66 -8.49
N HIS A 17 2.80 1.14 -7.57
CA HIS A 17 3.11 -0.28 -7.50
C HIS A 17 1.91 -1.12 -7.10
N ILE A 18 1.15 -0.67 -6.10
CA ILE A 18 -0.06 -1.37 -5.65
C ILE A 18 -1.07 -1.41 -6.79
N SER A 19 -1.38 -0.27 -7.42
CA SER A 19 -2.32 -0.20 -8.54
C SER A 19 -1.87 -1.03 -9.75
N ALA A 20 -0.57 -1.06 -10.06
CA ALA A 20 -0.06 -1.87 -11.17
C ALA A 20 -0.22 -3.37 -10.92
N ALA A 21 0.07 -3.83 -9.70
CA ALA A 21 -0.13 -5.23 -9.31
C ALA A 21 -1.60 -5.64 -9.30
N MET A 22 -2.48 -4.77 -8.78
CA MET A 22 -3.93 -5.02 -8.79
C MET A 22 -4.50 -5.05 -10.20
N LYS A 23 -4.08 -4.15 -11.11
CA LYS A 23 -4.44 -4.20 -12.53
C LYS A 23 -4.00 -5.49 -13.23
N ALA A 24 -2.92 -6.10 -12.75
CA ALA A 24 -2.45 -7.40 -13.22
C ALA A 24 -3.18 -8.59 -12.55
N GLY A 25 -4.18 -8.35 -11.70
CA GLY A 25 -4.91 -9.38 -10.96
C GLY A 25 -4.06 -10.08 -9.90
N ARG A 26 -3.01 -9.42 -9.40
CA ARG A 26 -2.08 -9.99 -8.41
C ARG A 26 -2.27 -9.36 -7.05
N ILE A 27 -2.30 -10.20 -6.02
CA ILE A 27 -2.25 -9.75 -4.63
C ILE A 27 -0.85 -9.20 -4.35
N VAL A 28 -0.80 -8.04 -3.71
CA VAL A 28 0.46 -7.38 -3.34
C VAL A 28 0.93 -7.92 -2.00
N ASP A 29 2.10 -8.56 -2.01
CA ASP A 29 2.77 -8.96 -0.78
C ASP A 29 3.43 -7.73 -0.12
N LYS A 30 3.05 -7.47 1.12
CA LYS A 30 3.49 -6.32 1.92
C LYS A 30 5.00 -6.31 2.12
N GLU A 31 5.62 -7.43 2.45
CA GLU A 31 7.05 -7.49 2.74
C GLU A 31 7.87 -7.34 1.44
N LYS A 32 7.40 -7.89 0.31
CA LYS A 32 8.01 -7.66 -1.00
C LYS A 32 7.91 -6.19 -1.42
N LEU A 33 6.75 -5.56 -1.22
CA LEU A 33 6.55 -4.14 -1.52
C LEU A 33 7.46 -3.25 -0.67
N ILE A 34 7.53 -3.51 0.63
CA ILE A 34 8.41 -2.77 1.55
C ILE A 34 9.88 -2.99 1.16
N GLY A 35 10.27 -4.22 0.79
CA GLY A 35 11.60 -4.53 0.31
C GLY A 35 11.98 -3.70 -0.92
N ALA A 36 11.13 -3.71 -1.95
CA ALA A 36 11.33 -2.93 -3.18
C ALA A 36 11.37 -1.42 -2.88
N PHE A 37 10.47 -0.91 -2.05
CA PHE A 37 10.45 0.49 -1.63
C PHE A 37 11.78 0.92 -0.97
N CYS A 38 12.32 0.07 -0.10
CA CYS A 38 13.58 0.36 0.59
C CYS A 38 14.78 0.42 -0.37
N ILE A 39 14.80 -0.48 -1.36
CA ILE A 39 15.86 -0.54 -2.38
C ILE A 39 15.77 0.68 -3.30
N ASP A 40 14.59 0.94 -3.87
CA ASP A 40 14.44 1.96 -4.91
C ASP A 40 14.49 3.39 -4.37
N LEU A 41 14.00 3.61 -3.15
CA LEU A 41 13.87 4.95 -2.57
C LEU A 41 14.90 5.23 -1.48
N ALA A 42 15.89 4.35 -1.29
CA ALA A 42 16.91 4.42 -0.23
C ALA A 42 16.30 4.81 1.13
N SER A 43 15.16 4.22 1.45
CA SER A 43 14.29 4.63 2.56
C SER A 43 14.12 3.53 3.58
N SER A 44 13.87 3.90 4.83
CA SER A 44 13.70 2.92 5.90
C SER A 44 12.38 2.14 5.77
N ARG A 45 12.38 0.89 6.23
CA ARG A 45 11.14 0.08 6.37
C ARG A 45 10.11 0.78 7.25
N LYS A 46 10.56 1.52 8.27
CA LYS A 46 9.69 2.30 9.16
C LYS A 46 8.87 3.30 8.35
N THR A 47 9.54 4.08 7.49
CA THR A 47 8.88 5.06 6.62
C THR A 47 7.86 4.40 5.67
N ALA A 48 8.20 3.24 5.09
CA ALA A 48 7.27 2.49 4.25
C ALA A 48 6.01 2.07 5.02
N LYS A 49 6.19 1.52 6.22
CA LYS A 49 5.08 1.09 7.11
C LYS A 49 4.22 2.27 7.57
N GLU A 50 4.83 3.41 7.89
CA GLU A 50 4.11 4.64 8.25
C GLU A 50 3.23 5.11 7.09
N ILE A 51 3.77 5.16 5.87
CA ILE A 51 2.99 5.57 4.69
C ILE A 51 1.87 4.57 4.39
N LEU A 52 2.13 3.26 4.45
CA LEU A 52 1.10 2.24 4.25
C LEU A 52 -0.02 2.36 5.28
N ARG A 53 0.32 2.64 6.55
CA ARG A 53 -0.66 2.90 7.60
C ARG A 53 -1.49 4.16 7.31
N ASP A 54 -0.86 5.25 6.86
CA ASP A 54 -1.58 6.46 6.46
C ASP A 54 -2.56 6.18 5.31
N LEU A 55 -2.14 5.38 4.32
CA LEU A 55 -2.99 4.98 3.19
C LEU A 55 -4.15 4.07 3.62
N GLU A 56 -3.93 3.20 4.61
CA GLU A 56 -4.97 2.37 5.20
C GLU A 56 -5.99 3.19 6.00
N LEU A 57 -5.52 4.12 6.82
CA LEU A 57 -6.39 5.04 7.56
C LEU A 57 -7.20 5.96 6.64
N ALA A 58 -6.63 6.32 5.48
CA ALA A 58 -7.33 7.06 4.44
C ALA A 58 -8.32 6.21 3.62
N GLY A 59 -8.46 4.91 3.91
CA GLY A 59 -9.37 4.00 3.21
C GLY A 59 -8.98 3.67 1.77
N ARG A 60 -7.74 3.98 1.36
CA ARG A 60 -7.26 3.71 -0.01
C ARG A 60 -6.85 2.25 -0.19
N ILE A 61 -6.26 1.70 0.87
CA ILE A 61 -5.80 0.32 0.91
C ILE A 61 -6.27 -0.34 2.20
N LYS A 62 -6.16 -1.67 2.26
CA LYS A 62 -6.39 -2.47 3.45
C LYS A 62 -5.28 -3.49 3.56
N VAL A 63 -4.67 -3.61 4.74
CA VAL A 63 -3.58 -4.55 4.97
C VAL A 63 -4.10 -5.72 5.81
N LEU A 64 -4.19 -6.90 5.21
CA LEU A 64 -4.58 -8.13 5.88
C LEU A 64 -3.37 -9.03 6.07
N GLY A 65 -2.82 -9.07 7.28
CA GLY A 65 -1.63 -9.86 7.57
C GLY A 65 -0.45 -9.44 6.69
N ASN A 66 -0.17 -10.19 5.62
CA ASN A 66 0.89 -9.88 4.65
C ASN A 66 0.38 -9.44 3.27
N GLU A 67 -0.92 -9.30 3.08
CA GLU A 67 -1.53 -8.95 1.79
C GLU A 67 -2.07 -7.53 1.83
N ILE A 68 -1.88 -6.79 0.73
CA ILE A 68 -2.41 -5.44 0.54
C ILE A 68 -3.52 -5.50 -0.51
N TRP A 69 -4.69 -5.01 -0.12
CA TRP A 69 -5.90 -4.92 -0.91
C TRP A 69 -6.25 -3.46 -1.17
N THR A 70 -6.84 -3.15 -2.33
CA THR A 70 -7.33 -1.79 -2.65
C THR A 70 -8.85 -1.74 -2.60
N SER A 71 -9.42 -0.59 -2.26
CA SER A 71 -10.87 -0.36 -2.16
C SER A 71 -11.68 -0.79 -3.39
N GLU A 72 -11.05 -0.86 -4.57
CA GLU A 72 -11.72 -1.30 -5.80
C GLU A 72 -11.94 -2.83 -5.88
N TYR A 73 -11.30 -3.61 -5.00
CA TYR A 73 -11.24 -5.08 -5.07
C TYR A 73 -11.65 -5.79 -3.77
N TYR A 74 -12.09 -5.06 -2.74
CA TYR A 74 -12.72 -5.65 -1.57
C TYR A 74 -14.13 -5.09 -1.40
N ASP A 75 -15.11 -5.97 -1.24
CA ASP A 75 -16.40 -5.62 -0.66
C ASP A 75 -16.31 -5.88 0.84
N LEU A 76 -16.75 -4.92 1.65
CA LEU A 76 -16.92 -5.11 3.08
C LEU A 76 -18.34 -5.63 3.29
N ASP A 77 -18.47 -6.87 3.77
CA ASP A 77 -19.77 -7.31 4.30
C ASP A 77 -20.15 -6.47 5.52
N ASP A 78 -21.44 -6.45 5.87
CA ASP A 78 -22.04 -5.70 6.98
C ASP A 78 -21.34 -5.91 8.35
N ASN A 79 -20.49 -6.94 8.45
CA ASN A 79 -19.65 -7.27 9.60
C ASN A 79 -18.18 -6.79 9.48
N LEU A 80 -17.86 -5.86 8.57
CA LEU A 80 -16.49 -5.40 8.25
C LEU A 80 -15.55 -6.52 7.78
N ASN A 81 -16.10 -7.65 7.31
CA ASN A 81 -15.32 -8.78 6.82
C ASN A 81 -15.07 -8.62 5.31
N ILE A 82 -13.83 -8.85 4.89
CA ILE A 82 -13.41 -8.61 3.49
C ILE A 82 -13.83 -9.80 2.63
N LYS A 83 -14.68 -9.54 1.65
CA LYS A 83 -14.98 -10.49 0.57
C LYS A 83 -14.32 -10.03 -0.72
N HIS A 84 -13.76 -10.99 -1.43
CA HIS A 84 -13.34 -10.78 -2.81
C HIS A 84 -14.60 -10.53 -3.65
N LYS A 85 -14.60 -9.46 -4.43
CA LYS A 85 -15.66 -9.21 -5.41
C LYS A 85 -15.63 -10.25 -6.52
#